data_AF-A0A7W3FJN7-F1
#
_entry.id   AF-A0A7W3FJN7-F1
#
_cell.length_a   1.000
_cell.length_b   1.000
_cell.length_c   1.000
_cell.angle_alpha   90.00
_cell.angle_beta   90.00
_cell.angle_gamma   90.00
#
_symmetry.space_group_name_H-M   'P 1'
#
loop_
_entity.id
_entity.type
_entity.pdbx_description
1 polymer ?
#
loop_
_entity_poly.entity_id
_entity_poly.type
_entity_poly.pdbx_seq_one_letter_code
_entity_poly.pdbx_strand_id
1 'polypeptide(L)'
;MLGRRGCTDPEVAEFFDVALSTVNLWKIKHPEFSEALKLSKAEADLRVERALFERATGYRCREDDVRVIEGEIVVTSTDKQYPPDPTSMIFWLKNRKPESWRDKPEGFNDDAPPPAAVTVTVVSGRKRANP
;
A
#
# COMPACT_ATOMS: atom_id res chain seq x y z
N MET A 1 21.68 10.54 9.69
CA MET A 1 21.97 9.98 8.35
C MET A 1 21.24 8.65 8.12
N LEU A 2 21.43 7.64 8.97
CA LEU A 2 20.75 6.33 8.89
C LEU A 2 19.22 6.39 8.93
N GLY A 3 18.70 7.13 9.90
CA GLY A 3 17.27 7.18 10.13
C GLY A 3 16.43 7.77 8.99
N ARG A 4 17.02 8.68 8.20
CA ARG A 4 16.40 9.26 6.99
C ARG A 4 16.17 8.24 5.87
N ARG A 5 16.76 7.06 5.95
CA ARG A 5 16.64 6.00 4.94
C ARG A 5 15.66 4.90 5.36
N GLY A 6 15.06 4.99 6.55
CA GLY A 6 14.17 3.93 7.05
C GLY A 6 14.90 2.62 7.34
N CYS A 7 16.19 2.68 7.69
CA CYS A 7 17.01 1.49 7.87
C CYS A 7 16.45 0.56 8.95
N THR A 8 16.45 -0.72 8.63
CA THR A 8 16.14 -1.81 9.55
C THR A 8 17.30 -2.05 10.52
N ASP A 9 17.02 -2.67 11.67
CA ASP A 9 18.06 -2.91 12.69
C ASP A 9 19.29 -3.69 12.18
N PRO A 10 19.17 -4.66 11.23
CA PRO A 10 20.31 -5.29 10.58
C PRO A 10 21.15 -4.31 9.75
N GLU A 11 20.52 -3.40 8.99
CA GLU A 11 21.22 -2.40 8.18
C GLU A 11 21.92 -1.35 9.07
N VAL A 12 21.34 -1.04 10.24
CA VAL A 12 21.98 -0.21 11.25
C VAL A 12 23.23 -0.90 11.80
N ALA A 13 23.14 -2.20 12.08
CA ALA A 13 24.26 -3.01 12.56
C ALA A 13 25.39 -3.08 11.53
N GLU A 14 25.05 -3.28 10.26
CA GLU A 14 26.00 -3.27 9.13
C GLU A 14 26.66 -1.90 8.95
N PHE A 15 25.90 -0.80 9.03
CA PHE A 15 26.47 0.54 8.89
C PHE A 15 27.49 0.89 9.96
N PHE A 16 27.25 0.44 11.20
CA PHE A 16 28.17 0.66 12.32
C PHE A 16 29.24 -0.44 12.44
N ASP A 17 29.23 -1.43 11.56
CA ASP A 17 30.10 -2.61 11.58
C ASP A 17 30.10 -3.32 12.95
N VAL A 18 28.91 -3.48 13.53
CA VAL A 18 28.69 -4.14 14.81
C VAL A 18 27.71 -5.30 14.67
N ALA A 19 27.80 -6.26 15.59
CA ALA A 19 26.80 -7.32 15.67
C ALA A 19 25.41 -6.75 16.02
N LEU A 20 24.35 -7.38 15.50
CA LEU A 20 22.95 -7.04 15.81
C LEU A 20 22.67 -7.08 17.33
N SER A 21 23.31 -8.01 18.04
CA SER A 21 23.24 -8.12 19.50
C SER A 21 23.73 -6.86 20.21
N THR A 22 24.76 -6.21 19.69
CA THR A 22 25.29 -4.94 20.21
C THR A 22 24.30 -3.80 20.01
N VAL A 23 23.68 -3.71 18.83
CA VAL A 23 22.63 -2.70 18.55
C VAL A 23 21.43 -2.87 19.48
N ASN A 24 20.99 -4.12 19.68
CA ASN A 24 19.90 -4.42 20.62
C ASN A 24 20.25 -4.06 22.06
N LEU A 25 21.51 -4.31 22.47
CA LEU A 25 22.00 -3.91 23.78
C LEU A 25 22.03 -2.39 23.94
N TRP A 26 22.41 -1.65 22.89
CA TRP A 26 22.42 -0.18 22.91
C TRP A 26 21.03 0.40 23.05
N LYS A 27 20.01 -0.20 22.42
CA LYS A 27 18.61 0.22 22.60
C LYS A 27 18.11 0.10 24.04
N ILE A 28 18.61 -0.90 24.77
CA ILE A 28 18.23 -1.13 26.17
C ILE A 28 19.03 -0.22 27.11
N LYS A 29 20.33 -0.08 26.87
CA LYS A 29 21.24 0.69 27.75
C LYS A 29 21.16 2.20 27.53
N HIS A 30 20.82 2.65 26.33
CA HIS A 30 20.80 4.06 25.94
C HIS A 30 19.42 4.44 25.41
N PRO A 31 18.51 4.94 26.28
CA PRO A 31 17.17 5.37 25.87
C PRO A 31 17.19 6.45 24.78
N GLU A 32 18.16 7.36 24.84
CA GLU A 32 18.40 8.41 23.85
C GLU A 32 18.69 7.86 22.44
N PHE A 33 19.38 6.72 22.34
CA PHE A 33 19.62 6.03 21.07
C PHE A 33 18.33 5.41 20.51
N SER A 34 17.49 4.86 21.39
CA SER A 34 16.17 4.33 21.03
C SER A 34 15.23 5.43 20.53
N GLU A 35 15.19 6.57 21.21
CA GLU A 35 14.40 7.75 20.79
C GLU A 35 14.87 8.31 19.45
N ALA A 36 16.19 8.42 19.23
CA ALA A 36 16.73 8.87 17.95
C ALA A 36 16.34 7.94 16.79
N LEU A 37 16.30 6.62 17.02
CA LEU A 37 15.83 5.66 16.01
C LEU A 37 14.32 5.81 15.74
N LYS A 38 13.49 6.00 16.77
CA LYS A 38 12.03 6.19 16.61
C LYS A 38 11.69 7.46 15.83
N LEU A 39 12.31 8.59 16.18
CA LEU A 39 12.12 9.87 15.49
C LEU A 39 12.38 9.72 13.99
N SER A 40 13.37 8.89 13.65
CA SER A 40 13.74 8.69 12.27
C SER A 40 12.83 7.76 11.48
N LYS A 41 12.20 6.78 12.16
CA LYS A 41 11.15 5.95 11.56
C LYS A 41 9.92 6.78 11.23
N ALA A 42 9.54 7.72 12.10
CA ALA A 42 8.45 8.65 11.83
C ALA A 42 8.69 9.51 10.57
N GLU A 43 9.93 9.95 10.31
CA GLU A 43 10.26 10.66 9.06
C GLU A 43 10.13 9.75 7.83
N ALA A 44 10.50 8.47 7.94
CA ALA A 44 10.32 7.50 6.87
C ALA A 44 8.85 7.19 6.61
N ASP A 45 8.05 7.01 7.66
CA ASP A 45 6.60 6.78 7.58
C ASP A 45 5.90 7.96 6.89
N LEU A 46 6.24 9.20 7.27
CA LEU A 46 5.72 10.42 6.64
C LEU A 46 6.02 10.49 5.13
N ARG A 47 7.18 9.98 4.68
CA ARG A 47 7.51 9.94 3.25
C ARG A 47 6.66 8.93 2.51
N VAL A 48 6.42 7.76 3.11
CA VAL A 48 5.53 6.75 2.54
C VAL A 48 4.11 7.29 2.46
N GLU A 49 3.62 7.97 3.51
CA GLU A 49 2.31 8.62 3.50
C GLU A 49 2.20 9.67 2.39
N ARG A 50 3.23 10.49 2.20
CA ARG A 50 3.28 11.50 1.13
C ARG A 50 3.26 10.86 -0.26
N ALA A 51 4.08 9.83 -0.49
CA ALA A 51 4.12 9.11 -1.76
C ALA A 51 2.79 8.39 -2.05
N LEU A 52 2.18 7.81 -1.02
CA LEU A 52 0.86 7.18 -1.12
C LEU A 52 -0.22 8.21 -1.47
N PHE A 53 -0.19 9.40 -0.85
CA PHE A 53 -1.09 10.49 -1.18
C PHE A 53 -0.91 10.98 -2.62
N GLU A 54 0.32 11.22 -3.06
CA GLU A 54 0.65 11.61 -4.44
C GLU A 54 0.15 10.57 -5.45
N ARG A 55 0.32 9.28 -5.15
CA ARG A 55 -0.20 8.18 -5.97
C ARG A 55 -1.72 8.06 -5.94
N ALA A 56 -2.36 8.39 -4.82
CA ALA A 56 -3.82 8.41 -4.69
C ALA A 56 -4.46 9.59 -5.43
N THR A 57 -3.82 10.76 -5.50
CA THR A 57 -4.32 11.93 -6.25
C THR A 57 -3.88 11.96 -7.70
N GLY A 58 -2.84 11.20 -8.04
CA GLY A 58 -2.10 11.33 -9.29
C GLY A 58 -1.03 12.42 -9.18
N TYR A 59 0.12 12.17 -9.82
CA TYR A 59 1.27 13.07 -9.79
C TYR A 59 1.96 13.11 -11.17
N ARG A 60 2.75 14.16 -11.40
CA ARG A 60 3.60 14.29 -12.59
C ARG A 60 5.03 13.98 -12.18
N CYS A 61 5.64 13.03 -12.85
CA CYS A 61 7.06 12.76 -12.71
C CYS A 61 7.76 13.13 -14.01
N ARG A 62 8.85 13.89 -13.90
CA ARG A 62 9.75 14.12 -15.03
C ARG A 62 10.68 12.93 -15.10
N GLU A 63 10.56 12.17 -16.18
CA GLU A 63 11.40 11.01 -16.45
C GLU A 63 12.36 11.41 -17.58
N ASP A 64 13.66 11.34 -17.29
CA ASP A 64 14.69 11.58 -18.30
C ASP A 64 15.01 10.24 -18.99
N ASP A 65 14.56 10.09 -20.24
CA ASP A 65 14.91 8.92 -21.06
C ASP A 65 16.28 9.17 -21.70
N VAL A 66 17.28 8.42 -21.26
CA VAL A 66 18.65 8.51 -21.75
C VAL A 66 18.84 7.47 -22.84
N ARG A 67 18.83 7.89 -24.10
CA ARG A 67 19.08 7.02 -25.25
C ARG A 67 20.45 7.33 -25.84
N VAL A 68 21.19 6.28 -26.18
CA VAL A 68 22.44 6.40 -26.93
C VAL A 68 22.12 6.14 -28.40
N ILE A 69 22.22 7.18 -29.23
CA ILE A 69 22.06 7.08 -30.68
C ILE A 69 23.40 7.46 -31.28
N GLU A 70 24.00 6.55 -32.05
CA GLU A 70 25.27 6.77 -32.77
C GLU A 70 26.45 7.26 -31.91
N GLY A 71 26.50 6.88 -30.64
CA GLY A 71 27.59 7.22 -29.72
C GLY A 71 27.40 8.56 -28.98
N GLU A 72 26.34 9.31 -29.27
CA GLU A 72 25.95 10.50 -28.50
C GLU A 72 24.85 10.16 -27.49
N ILE A 73 24.98 10.71 -26.27
CA ILE A 73 24.00 10.55 -25.20
C ILE A 73 22.93 11.63 -25.39
N VAL A 74 21.74 11.23 -25.85
CA VAL A 74 20.59 12.12 -25.98
C VAL A 74 19.68 11.94 -24.75
N VAL A 75 19.59 12.99 -23.94
CA VAL A 75 18.69 13.04 -22.78
C VAL A 75 17.40 13.71 -23.21
N THR A 76 16.30 12.96 -23.27
CA THR A 76 14.96 13.52 -23.57
C THR A 76 14.16 13.57 -22.27
N SER A 77 14.00 14.78 -21.71
CA SER A 77 13.10 14.98 -20.57
C SER A 77 11.64 14.87 -21.02
N THR A 78 10.91 13.89 -20.47
CA THR A 78 9.47 13.72 -20.72
C THR A 78 8.69 13.87 -19.42
N ASP A 79 7.65 14.69 -19.43
CA ASP A 79 6.72 14.80 -18.30
C ASP A 79 5.66 13.71 -18.39
N LYS A 80 5.75 12.71 -17.50
CA LYS A 80 4.82 11.58 -17.45
C LYS A 80 3.77 11.83 -16.36
N GLN A 81 2.51 11.87 -16.79
CA GLN A 81 1.37 11.96 -15.88
C GLN A 81 1.02 10.55 -15.40
N TYR A 82 1.14 10.31 -14.10
CA TYR A 82 0.65 9.10 -13.47
C TYR A 82 -0.80 9.32 -13.04
N PRO A 83 -1.75 8.49 -13.51
CA PRO A 83 -3.14 8.59 -13.08
C PRO A 83 -3.28 8.18 -11.61
N PRO A 84 -4.32 8.67 -10.92
CA PRO A 84 -4.62 8.26 -9.56
C PRO A 84 -4.87 6.74 -9.49
N ASP A 85 -4.28 6.09 -8.49
CA ASP A 85 -4.43 4.66 -8.24
C ASP A 85 -5.61 4.38 -7.30
N PRO A 86 -6.72 3.75 -7.78
CA PRO A 86 -7.93 3.56 -6.98
C PRO A 86 -7.70 2.66 -5.76
N THR A 87 -6.77 1.71 -5.84
CA THR A 87 -6.44 0.84 -4.69
C THR A 87 -5.83 1.66 -3.54
N SER A 88 -4.88 2.55 -3.86
CA SER A 88 -4.28 3.45 -2.87
C SER A 88 -5.32 4.37 -2.22
N MET A 89 -6.28 4.87 -3.01
CA MET A 89 -7.38 5.70 -2.51
C MET A 89 -8.29 4.92 -1.54
N ILE A 90 -8.66 3.68 -1.86
CA ILE A 90 -9.54 2.85 -1.03
C ILE A 90 -8.89 2.57 0.33
N PHE A 91 -7.61 2.16 0.35
CA PHE A 91 -6.89 1.91 1.61
C PHE A 91 -6.77 3.19 2.46
N TRP A 92 -6.48 4.33 1.84
CA TRP A 92 -6.41 5.60 2.54
C TRP A 92 -7.75 6.00 3.17
N LEU A 93 -8.85 5.85 2.43
CA LEU A 93 -10.19 6.18 2.91
C LEU A 93 -10.66 5.23 4.01
N LYS A 94 -10.32 3.94 3.94
CA LYS A 94 -10.58 2.98 5.02
C LYS A 94 -9.90 3.37 6.33
N ASN A 95 -8.67 3.90 6.27
CA ASN A 95 -7.93 4.32 7.45
C ASN A 95 -8.41 5.67 8.01
N ARG A 96 -8.78 6.64 7.17
CA ARG A 96 -9.16 8.00 7.60
C ARG A 96 -10.67 8.23 7.80
N LYS A 97 -11.51 7.46 7.14
CA LYS A 97 -12.98 7.54 7.22
C LYS A 97 -13.58 6.12 7.35
N PRO A 98 -13.23 5.39 8.43
CA PRO A 98 -13.66 4.00 8.61
C PRO A 98 -15.18 3.86 8.65
N GLU A 99 -15.90 4.85 9.19
CA GLU A 99 -17.37 4.83 9.29
C GLU A 99 -18.08 4.68 7.94
N SER A 100 -17.53 5.25 6.86
CA SER A 100 -18.17 5.22 5.54
C SER A 100 -17.53 4.24 4.54
N TRP A 101 -16.33 3.72 4.84
CA TRP A 101 -15.53 2.95 3.87
C TRP A 101 -15.08 1.57 4.34
N ARG A 102 -15.33 1.19 5.60
CA ARG A 102 -15.00 -0.15 6.12
C ARG A 102 -15.94 -1.19 5.49
N ASP A 103 -15.38 -2.33 5.07
CA ASP A 103 -16.14 -3.40 4.40
C ASP A 103 -17.21 -4.02 5.32
N LYS A 104 -17.00 -3.95 6.64
CA LYS A 104 -17.95 -4.39 7.67
C LYS A 104 -18.20 -3.23 8.65
N PRO A 105 -19.20 -2.38 8.39
CA PRO A 105 -19.66 -1.43 9.40
C PRO A 105 -20.16 -2.20 10.64
N GLU A 106 -19.91 -1.68 11.83
CA GLU A 106 -20.46 -2.25 13.07
C GLU A 106 -21.99 -2.28 12.97
N GLY A 107 -22.59 -3.47 13.10
CA GLY A 107 -24.05 -3.67 13.00
C GLY A 107 -24.55 -4.48 11.80
N PHE A 108 -23.67 -4.98 10.90
CA PHE A 108 -24.07 -5.99 9.93
C PHE A 108 -24.25 -7.34 10.65
N ASN A 109 -25.45 -7.56 11.20
CA ASN A 109 -25.86 -8.84 11.75
C ASN A 109 -25.98 -9.84 10.59
N ASP A 110 -25.11 -10.85 10.56
CA ASP A 110 -25.20 -12.00 9.65
C ASP A 110 -26.40 -12.94 9.96
N ASP A 111 -27.25 -12.58 10.94
CA ASP A 111 -28.50 -13.26 11.30
C ASP A 111 -29.66 -13.01 10.31
N ALA A 112 -29.36 -12.54 9.09
CA ALA A 112 -30.36 -12.52 8.04
C ALA A 112 -30.75 -13.98 7.70
N PRO A 113 -32.04 -14.35 7.80
CA PRO A 113 -32.45 -15.70 7.43
C PRO A 113 -32.02 -15.98 5.99
N PRO A 114 -31.49 -17.18 5.70
CA PRO A 114 -31.02 -17.53 4.37
C PRO A 114 -32.12 -17.24 3.34
N PRO A 115 -31.79 -16.62 2.19
CA PRO A 115 -32.78 -16.27 1.19
C PRO A 115 -33.56 -17.53 0.80
N ALA A 116 -34.88 -17.48 0.94
CA ALA A 116 -35.75 -18.61 0.64
C ALA A 116 -35.46 -19.11 -0.78
N ALA A 117 -35.03 -20.36 -0.91
CA ALA A 117 -34.78 -20.98 -2.20
C ALA A 117 -36.09 -21.02 -3.00
N VAL A 118 -36.25 -20.12 -3.96
CA VAL A 118 -37.39 -20.11 -4.88
C VAL A 118 -37.15 -21.18 -5.93
N THR A 119 -37.65 -22.39 -5.66
CA THR A 119 -37.65 -23.48 -6.65
C THR A 119 -38.69 -23.19 -7.72
N VAL A 120 -38.26 -22.67 -8.87
CA VAL A 120 -39.12 -22.51 -10.04
C VAL A 120 -39.28 -23.88 -10.72
N THR A 121 -40.41 -24.54 -10.50
CA THR A 121 -40.77 -25.77 -11.23
C THR A 121 -41.30 -25.41 -12.62
N VAL A 122 -40.46 -25.58 -13.64
CA VAL A 122 -40.87 -25.42 -15.04
C VAL A 122 -41.63 -26.67 -15.50
N VAL A 123 -42.96 -26.57 -15.64
CA VAL A 123 -43.78 -27.64 -16.24
C VAL A 123 -43.73 -27.50 -17.76
N SER A 124 -42.98 -28.38 -18.43
CA SER A 124 -42.86 -28.42 -19.90
C SER A 124 -44.17 -28.89 -20.55
N GLY A 125 -44.90 -27.97 -21.18
CA GLY A 125 -46.14 -28.26 -21.93
C GLY A 125 -45.93 -28.75 -23.36
N ARG A 126 -45.37 -29.95 -23.56
CA ARG A 126 -45.41 -30.63 -24.87
C ARG A 126 -46.42 -31.78 -24.85
N LYS A 127 -47.60 -31.55 -25.44
CA LYS A 127 -48.54 -32.63 -25.85
C LYS A 127 -47.83 -33.49 -26.90
N ARG A 128 -47.57 -34.76 -26.60
CA ARG A 128 -47.23 -35.74 -27.64
C ARG A 128 -48.51 -36.07 -28.42
N ALA A 129 -48.49 -35.90 -29.74
CA ALA A 129 -49.45 -36.56 -30.61
C ALA A 129 -49.14 -38.07 -30.57
N ASN A 130 -50.15 -38.88 -30.30
CA ASN A 130 -50.06 -40.35 -30.29
C ASN A 130 -50.18 -40.88 -31.75
N PRO A 131 -49.78 -42.15 -32.01
CA PRO A 131 -49.34 -42.64 -33.32
C PRO A 131 -50.43 -42.72 -34.39
#